data_AF-A0A932DHZ7-F1
#
_entry.id   AF-A0A932DHZ7-F1
#
_cell.length_a   1.000
_cell.length_b   1.000
_cell.length_c   1.000
_cell.angle_alpha   90.00
_cell.angle_beta   90.00
_cell.angle_gamma   90.00
#
_symmetry.space_group_name_H-M   'P 1'
#
loop_
_entity.id
_entity.type
_entity.pdbx_description
1 polymer ?
#
loop_
_entity_poly.entity_id
_entity_poly.type
_entity_poly.pdbx_seq_one_letter_code
_entity_poly.pdbx_strand_id
1 'polypeptide(L)'
;LALHSVASLGKLYSEQIESIDPGPIEAITATGASPLQVVRYAVVPQIVPPFIAFTIYRWDINVRMSTVIGMVGGGGVGFLLIQFINLLQWQQAATAVWGITLIVAAMDYFSAKVREKVV
;
A
#
# COMPACT_ATOMS: atom_id res chain seq x y z
N LEU A 1 -10.18 -11.75 -3.50
CA LEU A 1 -9.12 -10.73 -3.30
C LEU A 1 -9.68 -9.33 -3.07
N ALA A 2 -10.56 -8.80 -3.95
CA ALA A 2 -11.17 -7.48 -3.77
C ALA A 2 -12.02 -7.38 -2.48
N LEU A 3 -12.94 -8.33 -2.25
CA LEU A 3 -13.82 -8.33 -1.07
C LEU A 3 -13.05 -8.36 0.26
N HIS A 4 -12.02 -9.23 0.35
CA HIS A 4 -11.15 -9.35 1.51
C HIS A 4 -10.33 -8.06 1.75
N SER A 5 -9.84 -7.44 0.67
CA SER A 5 -9.06 -6.20 0.79
C SER A 5 -9.92 -5.03 1.24
N VAL A 6 -11.15 -4.92 0.73
CA VAL A 6 -12.12 -3.89 1.13
C VAL A 6 -12.54 -4.07 2.60
N ALA A 7 -12.83 -5.30 3.04
CA ALA A 7 -13.20 -5.57 4.42
C ALA A 7 -12.08 -5.24 5.42
N SER A 8 -10.83 -5.62 5.11
CA SER A 8 -9.69 -5.25 5.97
C SER A 8 -9.45 -3.74 6.00
N LEU A 9 -9.58 -3.05 4.85
CA LEU A 9 -9.43 -1.60 4.80
C LEU A 9 -10.53 -0.90 5.61
N GLY A 10 -11.78 -1.35 5.50
CA GLY A 10 -12.89 -0.82 6.30
C GLY A 10 -12.64 -0.91 7.81
N LYS A 11 -12.11 -2.05 8.28
CA LYS A 11 -11.72 -2.21 9.69
C LYS A 11 -10.59 -1.27 10.10
N LEU A 12 -9.51 -1.22 9.32
CA LEU A 12 -8.37 -0.34 9.58
C LEU A 12 -8.75 1.15 9.58
N TYR A 13 -9.69 1.53 8.70
CA TYR A 13 -10.23 2.88 8.65
C TYR A 13 -11.10 3.18 9.86
N SER A 14 -11.90 2.21 10.33
CA SER A 14 -12.68 2.35 11.57
C SER A 14 -11.79 2.51 12.79
N GLU A 15 -10.76 1.67 12.94
CA GLU A 15 -9.79 1.75 14.04
C GLU A 15 -9.04 3.09 14.04
N GLN A 16 -8.69 3.62 12.87
CA GLN A 16 -8.05 4.94 12.77
C GLN A 16 -8.99 6.13 12.99
N ILE A 17 -10.29 5.96 12.82
CA ILE A 17 -11.28 6.97 13.20
C ILE A 17 -11.52 6.93 14.71
N GLU A 18 -11.54 5.75 15.33
CA GLU A 18 -11.67 5.59 16.78
C GLU A 18 -10.42 6.03 17.55
N SER A 19 -9.23 5.98 16.94
CA SER A 19 -7.96 6.39 17.56
C SER A 19 -7.63 7.88 17.42
N ILE A 20 -8.53 8.68 16.84
CA ILE A 20 -8.35 10.14 16.70
C ILE A 20 -8.26 10.76 18.09
N ASP A 21 -7.20 11.54 18.34
CA ASP A 21 -7.04 12.27 19.59
C ASP A 21 -8.10 13.39 19.68
N PRO A 22 -8.95 13.41 20.73
CA PRO A 22 -9.90 14.49 20.93
C PRO A 22 -9.23 15.85 21.24
N GLY A 23 -7.98 15.87 21.72
CA GLY A 23 -7.28 17.11 22.06
C GLY A 23 -7.21 18.15 20.92
N PRO A 24 -6.73 17.81 19.71
CA PRO A 24 -6.77 18.68 18.53
C PRO A 24 -8.18 19.15 18.14
N ILE A 25 -9.19 18.30 18.34
CA ILE A 25 -10.60 18.62 18.04
C ILE A 25 -11.12 19.68 19.02
N GLU A 26 -10.88 19.49 20.31
CA GLU A 26 -11.28 20.42 21.37
C GLU A 26 -10.55 21.76 21.23
N ALA A 27 -9.25 21.74 20.91
CA ALA A 27 -8.45 22.95 20.70
C ALA A 27 -8.98 23.81 19.55
N ILE A 28 -9.29 23.20 18.40
CA ILE A 28 -9.83 23.93 17.25
C ILE A 28 -11.26 24.41 17.53
N THR A 29 -12.07 23.60 18.21
CA THR A 29 -13.43 23.99 18.62
C THR A 29 -13.42 25.18 19.58
N ALA A 30 -12.47 25.23 20.52
CA ALA A 30 -12.31 26.32 21.48
C ALA A 30 -11.94 27.67 20.82
N THR A 31 -11.39 27.66 19.60
CA THR A 31 -11.14 28.88 18.82
C THR A 31 -12.39 29.46 18.14
N GLY A 32 -13.56 28.82 18.28
CA GLY A 32 -14.80 29.21 17.62
C GLY A 32 -14.92 28.73 16.17
N ALA A 33 -14.13 27.70 15.80
CA ALA A 33 -14.12 27.16 14.45
C ALA A 33 -15.43 26.45 14.09
N SER A 34 -15.84 26.53 12.82
CA SER A 34 -17.02 25.82 12.33
C SER A 34 -16.77 24.30 12.27
N PRO A 35 -17.82 23.45 12.30
CA PRO A 35 -17.67 22.00 12.22
C PRO A 35 -16.86 21.53 11.00
N LEU A 36 -16.95 22.26 9.88
CA LEU A 36 -16.19 21.95 8.67
C LEU A 36 -14.69 22.25 8.83
N GLN A 37 -14.33 23.29 9.59
CA GLN A 37 -12.94 23.62 9.92
C GLN A 37 -12.35 22.60 10.90
N VAL A 38 -13.12 22.16 11.88
CA VAL A 38 -12.71 21.08 12.80
C VAL A 38 -12.39 19.80 12.03
N VAL A 39 -13.26 19.38 11.10
CA VAL A 39 -12.99 18.19 10.28
C VAL A 39 -11.72 18.37 9.43
N ARG A 40 -11.56 19.52 8.78
CA ARG A 40 -10.42 19.75 7.88
C ARG A 40 -9.07 19.87 8.60
N TYR A 41 -9.04 20.45 9.79
CA TYR A 41 -7.80 20.80 10.49
C TYR A 41 -7.49 19.94 11.72
N ALA A 42 -8.49 19.33 12.35
CA ALA A 42 -8.27 18.40 13.47
C ALA A 42 -8.29 16.95 12.99
N VAL A 43 -9.23 16.59 12.11
CA VAL A 43 -9.53 15.19 11.79
C VAL A 43 -8.76 14.71 10.56
N VAL A 44 -8.87 15.40 9.42
CA VAL A 44 -8.20 15.00 8.15
C VAL A 44 -6.68 14.78 8.30
N PRO A 45 -5.90 15.64 9.00
CA PRO A 45 -4.46 15.43 9.14
C PRO A 45 -4.08 14.18 9.93
N GLN A 46 -4.95 13.69 10.82
CA GLN A 46 -4.71 12.48 11.61
C GLN A 46 -5.00 11.20 10.81
N ILE A 47 -5.98 11.25 9.90
CA ILE A 47 -6.44 10.06 9.17
C ILE A 47 -5.70 9.83 7.85
N VAL A 48 -5.32 10.92 7.15
CA VAL A 48 -4.70 10.85 5.82
C VAL A 48 -3.35 10.12 5.83
N PRO A 49 -2.42 10.38 6.76
CA PRO A 49 -1.11 9.72 6.75
C PRO A 49 -1.20 8.18 6.89
N PRO A 50 -1.97 7.63 7.85
CA PRO A 50 -2.19 6.19 7.94
C PRO A 50 -2.85 5.58 6.69
N PHE A 51 -3.84 6.25 6.10
CA PHE A 51 -4.52 5.77 4.89
C PHE A 51 -3.57 5.63 3.71
N ILE A 52 -2.70 6.62 3.50
CA ILE A 52 -1.68 6.59 2.45
C ILE A 52 -0.69 5.45 2.73
N ALA A 53 -0.26 5.29 3.98
CA ALA A 53 0.65 4.21 4.38
C ALA A 53 0.06 2.81 4.13
N PHE A 54 -1.23 2.60 4.43
CA PHE A 54 -1.90 1.32 4.16
C PHE A 54 -2.10 1.06 2.67
N THR A 55 -2.42 2.09 1.89
CA THR A 55 -2.60 1.96 0.44
C THR A 55 -1.30 1.57 -0.25
N ILE A 56 -0.19 2.22 0.12
CA ILE A 56 1.14 1.91 -0.42
C ILE A 56 1.57 0.49 -0.01
N TYR A 57 1.38 0.13 1.25
CA TYR A 57 1.68 -1.22 1.73
C TYR A 57 0.89 -2.31 1.00
N ARG A 58 -0.40 -2.06 0.74
CA ARG A 58 -1.23 -3.01 -0.02
C ARG A 58 -0.79 -3.12 -1.47
N TRP A 59 -0.43 -1.99 -2.10
CA TRP A 59 0.06 -1.96 -3.47
C TRP A 59 1.36 -2.77 -3.61
N ASP A 60 2.29 -2.59 -2.67
CA ASP A 60 3.53 -3.35 -2.60
C ASP A 60 3.29 -4.88 -2.51
N ILE A 61 2.44 -5.32 -1.59
CA ILE A 61 2.07 -6.73 -1.46
C ILE A 61 1.45 -7.26 -2.75
N ASN A 62 0.56 -6.48 -3.39
CA ASN A 62 -0.10 -6.90 -4.61
C ASN A 62 0.90 -7.11 -5.77
N VAL A 63 1.92 -6.27 -5.89
CA VAL A 63 2.97 -6.45 -6.92
C VAL A 63 3.78 -7.71 -6.66
N ARG A 64 4.19 -7.96 -5.42
CA ARG A 64 4.90 -9.19 -5.04
C ARG A 64 4.06 -10.44 -5.28
N MET A 65 2.79 -10.40 -4.86
CA MET A 65 1.81 -11.46 -5.09
C MET A 65 1.58 -11.72 -6.58
N SER A 66 1.60 -10.69 -7.44
CA SER A 66 1.43 -10.88 -8.89
C SER A 66 2.52 -11.75 -9.51
N THR A 67 3.74 -11.69 -8.98
CA THR A 67 4.85 -12.52 -9.44
C THR A 67 4.65 -13.98 -9.00
N VAL A 68 4.25 -14.19 -7.74
CA VAL A 68 3.96 -15.54 -7.20
C VAL A 68 2.77 -16.18 -7.92
N ILE A 69 1.67 -15.44 -8.04
CA ILE A 69 0.44 -15.89 -8.72
C ILE A 69 0.70 -16.12 -10.22
N GLY A 70 1.54 -15.28 -10.83
CA GLY A 70 1.93 -15.45 -12.24
C GLY A 70 2.64 -16.78 -12.49
N MET A 71 3.51 -17.23 -11.58
CA MET A 71 4.20 -18.51 -11.71
C MET A 71 3.26 -19.72 -11.64
N VAL A 72 2.13 -19.62 -10.93
CA VAL A 72 1.13 -20.70 -10.82
C VAL A 72 0.02 -20.62 -11.88
N GLY A 73 0.18 -19.78 -12.90
CA GLY A 73 -0.74 -19.69 -14.04
C GLY A 73 -1.75 -18.55 -14.00
N GLY A 74 -1.64 -17.60 -13.06
CA GLY A 74 -2.50 -16.42 -13.01
C GLY A 74 -2.17 -15.31 -14.01
N GLY A 75 -1.17 -15.51 -14.88
CA GLY A 75 -0.71 -14.52 -15.88
C GLY A 75 0.28 -13.47 -15.33
N GLY A 76 0.82 -12.61 -16.21
CA GLY A 76 1.73 -11.52 -15.83
C GLY A 76 3.22 -11.90 -15.79
N VAL A 77 4.03 -11.15 -15.04
CA VAL A 77 5.50 -11.25 -15.07
C VAL A 77 6.01 -12.60 -14.57
N GLY A 78 5.37 -13.16 -13.53
CA GLY A 78 5.68 -14.50 -13.04
C GLY A 78 5.34 -15.62 -14.03
N PHE A 79 4.37 -15.40 -14.92
CA PHE A 79 4.01 -16.37 -15.95
C PHE A 79 5.09 -16.47 -17.04
N LEU A 80 5.67 -15.34 -17.45
CA LEU A 80 6.80 -15.33 -18.38
C LEU A 80 8.03 -16.03 -17.78
N LEU A 81 8.29 -15.81 -16.49
CA LEU A 81 9.39 -16.47 -15.78
C LEU A 81 9.24 -18.00 -15.82
N ILE A 82 8.08 -18.54 -15.44
CA ILE A 82 7.87 -19.99 -15.45
C ILE A 82 7.87 -20.56 -16.87
N GLN A 83 7.42 -19.79 -17.86
CA GLN A 83 7.49 -20.16 -19.27
C GLN A 83 8.95 -20.33 -19.74
N PHE A 84 9.83 -19.36 -19.45
CA PHE A 84 11.25 -19.46 -19.82
C PHE A 84 11.95 -20.62 -19.11
N ILE A 85 11.59 -20.91 -17.86
CA ILE A 85 12.09 -22.08 -17.13
C ILE A 85 11.63 -23.38 -17.79
N ASN A 86 10.34 -23.49 -18.13
CA ASN A 86 9.79 -24.69 -18.80
C ASN A 86 10.39 -24.92 -20.19
N LEU A 87 10.76 -23.85 -20.90
CA LEU A 87 11.43 -23.92 -22.20
C LEU A 87 12.96 -24.11 -22.10
N LEU A 88 13.50 -24.30 -20.88
CA LEU A 88 14.95 -24.41 -20.61
C LEU A 88 15.76 -23.19 -21.10
N GLN A 89 15.12 -22.02 -21.21
CA GLN A 89 15.72 -20.76 -21.65
C GLN A 89 16.35 -20.00 -20.47
N TRP A 90 17.44 -20.54 -19.93
CA TRP A 90 18.07 -20.04 -18.70
C TRP A 90 18.55 -18.58 -18.79
N GLN A 91 19.05 -18.10 -19.94
CA GLN A 91 19.41 -16.68 -20.10
C GLN A 91 18.18 -15.75 -19.96
N GLN A 92 17.04 -16.14 -20.52
CA GLN A 92 15.83 -15.31 -20.51
C GLN A 92 15.18 -15.35 -19.12
N ALA A 93 15.17 -16.52 -18.49
CA ALA A 93 14.76 -16.67 -17.09
C ALA A 93 15.60 -15.79 -16.15
N ALA A 94 16.93 -15.81 -16.28
CA ALA A 94 17.82 -14.97 -15.47
C ALA A 94 17.54 -13.47 -15.66
N THR A 95 17.32 -13.04 -16.91
CA THR A 95 16.97 -11.64 -17.22
C THR A 95 15.64 -11.24 -16.58
N ALA A 96 14.63 -12.12 -16.63
CA ALA A 96 13.35 -11.87 -16.00
C ALA A 96 13.45 -11.79 -14.46
N VAL A 97 14.24 -12.67 -13.83
CA VAL A 97 14.51 -12.60 -12.37
C VAL A 97 15.13 -11.25 -12.01
N TRP A 98 16.19 -10.84 -12.71
CA TRP A 98 16.84 -9.55 -12.45
C TRP A 98 15.90 -8.37 -12.63
N GLY A 99 15.06 -8.38 -13.66
CA GLY A 99 14.04 -7.33 -13.89
C GLY A 99 13.02 -7.25 -12.76
N ILE A 100 12.49 -8.40 -12.31
CA ILE A 100 11.58 -8.48 -11.17
C ILE A 100 12.25 -7.94 -9.90
N THR A 101 13.48 -8.39 -9.61
CA THR A 101 14.23 -7.95 -8.42
C THR A 101 14.44 -6.43 -8.43
N LEU A 102 14.82 -5.84 -9.57
CA LEU A 102 15.02 -4.39 -9.67
C LEU A 102 13.72 -3.61 -9.43
N ILE A 103 12.61 -4.04 -10.02
CA ILE A 103 11.31 -3.39 -9.84
C ILE A 103 10.87 -3.47 -8.38
N VAL A 104 10.94 -4.66 -7.78
CA VAL A 104 10.56 -4.88 -6.39
C VAL A 104 11.45 -4.07 -5.45
N ALA A 105 12.77 -4.06 -5.66
CA ALA A 105 13.69 -3.27 -4.84
C ALA A 105 13.45 -1.76 -4.97
N ALA A 106 13.18 -1.26 -6.18
CA ALA A 106 12.85 0.14 -6.40
C ALA A 106 11.53 0.53 -5.70
N MET A 107 10.53 -0.35 -5.76
CA MET A 107 9.25 -0.18 -5.07
C MET A 107 9.37 -0.22 -3.55
N ASP A 108 10.18 -1.15 -3.02
CA ASP A 108 10.49 -1.23 -1.59
C ASP A 108 11.15 0.06 -1.10
N TYR A 109 12.13 0.56 -1.87
CA TYR A 109 12.81 1.82 -1.57
C TYR A 109 11.83 3.02 -1.58
N PHE A 110 10.99 3.12 -2.61
CA PHE A 110 10.02 4.19 -2.71
C PHE A 110 8.98 4.12 -1.58
N SER A 111 8.46 2.93 -1.27
CA SER A 111 7.50 2.71 -0.20
C SER A 111 8.07 3.03 1.18
N ALA A 112 9.33 2.66 1.42
CA ALA A 112 10.04 3.00 2.66
C ALA A 112 10.19 4.52 2.82
N LYS A 113 10.61 5.20 1.74
CA LYS A 113 10.84 6.66 1.75
C LYS A 113 9.54 7.47 1.89
N VAL A 114 8.44 6.97 1.34
CA VAL A 114 7.12 7.60 1.54
C VAL A 114 6.63 7.35 2.96
N ARG A 115 6.82 6.16 3.53
CA ARG A 115 6.48 5.89 4.93
C ARG A 115 7.23 6.82 5.89
N GLU A 116 8.52 7.03 5.68
CA GLU A 116 9.36 7.91 6.54
C GLU A 116 8.94 9.38 6.49
N LYS A 117 8.26 9.83 5.42
CA LYS A 117 7.75 11.20 5.31
C LYS A 117 6.32 11.38 5.85
N VAL A 118 5.61 10.27 6.03
CA VAL A 118 4.17 10.25 6.34
C VAL A 118 3.94 9.88 7.81
N VAL A 119 4.85 9.12 8.42
CA VAL A 119 4.90 8.78 9.85
C VAL A 119 5.96 9.64 10.54
#